data_AF-A0A1M5KNF0-F1
#
_entry.id   AF-A0A1M5KNF0-F1
#
_cell.length_a   1.000
_cell.length_b   1.000
_cell.length_c   1.000
_cell.angle_alpha   90.00
_cell.angle_beta   90.00
_cell.angle_gamma   90.00
#
_symmetry.space_group_name_H-M   'P 1'
#
loop_
_entity.id
_entity.type
_entity.pdbx_description
1 polymer ?
#
loop_
_entity_poly.entity_id
_entity_poly.type
_entity_poly.pdbx_seq_one_letter_code
_entity_poly.pdbx_strand_id
1 'polypeptide(L)'
;MAAHCRHAAARRPRARLRWLWVLCTSVALTGCAEGDGADGAGSAPSSQPRCSLVNRLPADQHMVTSWRTAPTDALITHPISRLTVRQFLAPHRSGETVRLSLSNRYSSLPVTLDQVHIARELTPGDANLVPDSACLLTFAGRSRITIPPGETAVSDRIAYPVRAFERIGISFFAPELTPQITRHLNANEILFLSVPGDYAADPSGARFQPVPDGYASNFLAIEALEVAAPRDVTTVVTVGDSITDGSGSTTQLLQRSASPMTSTDQRYPNHLQRRIDQAGLPLTVANAGIGGNELLGDGVLPQFGPSLLERFDHDVLTVAAARYVLVMIGTNDFGNSTAARAPSTSDMIAGYTQLIDRARAAGMKVILGTIPPAEGAVTDGLPLIGDLPINLDVMHGTPAARTSRDAVNAWIRSQTLSDGVVDFDACLEDPNDPGYLAAEYNSGDNLHPSPAGYAAMAACVDLDLFRASDSRP
;
A
#
# COMPACT_ATOMS: atom_id res chain seq x y z
N MET A 1 54.42 -43.20 12.61
CA MET A 1 55.62 -42.41 12.96
C MET A 1 55.17 -41.09 13.55
N ALA A 2 55.64 -40.80 14.75
CA ALA A 2 55.27 -39.66 15.59
C ALA A 2 56.07 -38.39 15.26
N ALA A 3 55.50 -37.23 15.60
CA ALA A 3 56.13 -35.99 16.16
C ALA A 3 55.26 -34.77 15.76
N HIS A 4 54.49 -34.14 16.65
CA HIS A 4 54.82 -33.25 17.77
C HIS A 4 54.75 -31.73 17.45
N CYS A 5 53.71 -31.10 18.01
CA CYS A 5 53.66 -29.83 18.77
C CYS A 5 54.28 -28.52 18.20
N ARG A 6 53.51 -27.41 18.28
CA ARG A 6 53.52 -26.48 19.44
C ARG A 6 52.42 -25.42 19.39
N HIS A 7 51.90 -25.13 20.59
CA HIS A 7 51.03 -24.02 20.99
C HIS A 7 51.72 -22.65 20.94
N ALA A 8 50.93 -21.59 20.82
CA ALA A 8 51.20 -20.32 21.50
C ALA A 8 49.89 -19.70 22.01
N ALA A 9 49.87 -19.38 23.30
CA ALA A 9 48.77 -18.80 24.04
C ALA A 9 49.09 -17.37 24.49
N ALA A 10 48.01 -16.59 24.64
CA ALA A 10 47.81 -15.48 25.59
C ALA A 10 48.60 -14.17 25.44
N ARG A 11 47.86 -13.06 25.43
CA ARG A 11 47.84 -12.09 26.55
C ARG A 11 46.72 -11.05 26.41
N ARG A 12 45.92 -10.94 27.48
CA ARG A 12 45.05 -9.80 27.80
C ARG A 12 45.90 -8.60 28.23
N PRO A 13 45.31 -7.39 28.24
CA PRO A 13 45.45 -6.54 29.42
C PRO A 13 44.08 -6.14 30.00
N ARG A 14 44.02 -6.16 31.34
CA ARG A 14 43.01 -5.50 32.19
C ARG A 14 43.62 -4.20 32.71
N ALA A 15 42.88 -3.09 32.67
CA ALA A 15 42.91 -1.97 33.63
C ALA A 15 41.67 -1.09 33.34
N ARG A 16 40.60 -1.19 34.14
CA ARG A 16 40.27 -0.45 35.38
C ARG A 16 40.00 1.06 35.20
N LEU A 17 38.70 1.37 35.28
CA LEU A 17 38.01 2.48 35.96
C LEU A 17 38.43 3.94 35.69
N ARG A 18 37.44 4.74 35.25
CA ARG A 18 36.88 5.82 36.09
C ARG A 18 35.55 6.32 35.53
N TRP A 19 34.56 6.38 36.42
CA TRP A 19 33.26 7.01 36.26
C TRP A 19 33.42 8.53 36.27
N LEU A 20 32.71 9.23 35.39
CA LEU A 20 32.42 10.66 35.53
C LEU A 20 31.00 10.90 35.02
N TRP A 21 30.09 11.01 35.98
CA TRP A 21 28.76 11.58 35.81
C TRP A 21 28.90 13.08 35.58
N VAL A 22 28.40 13.59 34.46
CA VAL A 22 28.14 15.02 34.28
C VAL A 22 26.63 15.22 34.41
N LEU A 23 26.22 15.71 35.58
CA LEU A 23 24.92 16.33 35.79
C LEU A 23 24.91 17.66 35.02
N CYS A 24 24.08 17.78 33.99
CA CYS A 24 23.64 19.09 33.50
C CYS A 24 22.37 19.47 34.26
N THR A 25 22.52 20.37 35.23
CA THR A 25 21.45 21.02 35.96
C THR A 25 20.98 22.23 35.13
N SER A 26 19.84 22.13 34.45
CA SER A 26 19.15 23.29 33.88
C SER A 26 18.25 23.90 34.95
N VAL A 27 18.66 25.08 35.44
CA VAL A 27 17.90 25.92 36.37
C VAL A 27 16.67 26.48 35.66
N ALA A 28 15.49 26.20 36.22
CA ALA A 28 14.25 26.88 35.88
C ALA A 28 14.32 28.32 36.42
N LEU A 29 14.25 29.31 35.54
CA LEU A 29 13.99 30.70 35.90
C LEU A 29 12.50 30.97 35.67
N THR A 30 11.76 31.00 36.77
CA THR A 30 10.42 31.58 36.88
C THR A 30 10.52 33.10 36.76
N GLY A 31 10.05 33.65 35.65
CA GLY A 31 9.81 35.08 35.48
C GLY A 31 8.31 35.36 35.53
N CYS A 32 7.85 35.97 36.62
CA CYS A 32 6.54 36.61 36.72
C CYS A 32 6.56 37.92 35.92
N ALA A 33 5.58 38.11 35.04
CA ALA A 33 5.24 39.42 34.51
C ALA A 33 3.71 39.48 34.36
N GLU A 34 3.08 40.23 35.27
CA GLU A 34 1.72 40.74 35.14
C GLU A 34 1.71 41.94 34.18
N GLY A 35 0.71 41.99 33.31
CA GLY A 35 0.45 43.09 32.39
C GLY A 35 -0.89 42.90 31.69
N ASP A 36 -1.87 43.67 32.13
CA ASP A 36 -3.28 43.67 31.73
C ASP A 36 -3.55 43.93 30.24
N GLY A 37 -4.61 43.29 29.73
CA GLY A 37 -5.64 43.93 28.91
C GLY A 37 -5.43 43.99 27.39
N ALA A 38 -6.11 43.08 26.67
CA ALA A 38 -6.99 43.45 25.55
C ALA A 38 -7.75 42.20 25.05
N ASP A 39 -9.06 42.23 25.21
CA ASP A 39 -10.02 41.28 24.63
C ASP A 39 -9.88 41.23 23.11
N GLY A 40 -9.27 40.15 22.61
CA GLY A 40 -9.44 39.66 21.26
C GLY A 40 -10.17 38.34 21.33
N ALA A 41 -11.47 38.33 21.03
CA ALA A 41 -12.23 37.12 20.80
C ALA A 41 -11.71 36.39 19.55
N GLY A 42 -10.56 35.75 19.68
CA GLY A 42 -10.12 34.72 18.77
C GLY A 42 -10.96 33.48 19.04
N SER A 43 -11.82 33.13 18.08
CA SER A 43 -12.42 31.80 18.04
C SER A 43 -11.28 30.78 17.97
N ALA A 44 -10.88 30.24 19.11
CA ALA A 44 -10.06 29.05 19.17
C ALA A 44 -10.77 27.97 18.33
N PRO A 45 -10.09 27.22 17.44
CA PRO A 45 -10.69 26.05 16.87
C PRO A 45 -11.04 25.14 18.04
N SER A 46 -12.31 24.84 18.25
CA SER A 46 -12.70 23.82 19.21
C SER A 46 -12.18 22.49 18.66
N SER A 47 -10.96 22.10 19.03
CA SER A 47 -10.41 20.80 18.70
C SER A 47 -11.33 19.77 19.34
N GLN A 48 -12.12 19.08 18.53
CA GLN A 48 -13.01 18.05 19.04
C GLN A 48 -12.18 17.03 19.85
N PRO A 49 -12.68 16.58 21.01
CA PRO A 49 -11.94 15.60 21.82
C PRO A 49 -11.59 14.37 20.97
N ARG A 50 -10.35 13.88 21.08
CA ARG A 50 -9.94 12.66 20.37
C ARG A 50 -10.90 11.51 20.70
N CYS A 51 -11.18 10.66 19.71
CA CYS A 51 -12.16 9.58 19.75
C CYS A 51 -13.64 10.02 19.75
N SER A 52 -13.98 11.30 19.57
CA SER A 52 -15.37 11.72 19.45
C SER A 52 -15.93 11.55 18.04
N LEU A 53 -17.21 11.22 17.91
CA LEU A 53 -17.90 11.13 16.61
C LEU A 53 -18.01 12.50 15.91
N VAL A 54 -17.78 12.50 14.59
CA VAL A 54 -17.89 13.68 13.72
C VAL A 54 -19.08 13.52 12.77
N ASN A 55 -20.24 13.99 13.20
CA ASN A 55 -21.49 13.83 12.45
C ASN A 55 -21.58 14.73 11.21
N ARG A 56 -20.87 15.86 11.19
CA ARG A 56 -20.80 16.78 10.05
C ARG A 56 -19.39 17.33 9.91
N LEU A 57 -18.90 17.35 8.68
CA LEU A 57 -17.66 18.06 8.35
C LEU A 57 -17.96 19.56 8.15
N PRO A 58 -16.96 20.42 8.37
CA PRO A 58 -16.99 21.79 7.86
C PRO A 58 -17.38 21.85 6.38
N ALA A 59 -18.08 22.91 5.98
CA ALA A 59 -18.63 23.02 4.62
C ALA A 59 -17.56 23.07 3.52
N ASP A 60 -16.37 23.56 3.86
CA ASP A 60 -15.16 23.67 3.04
C ASP A 60 -14.30 22.40 3.05
N GLN A 61 -14.76 21.32 3.71
CA GLN A 61 -14.07 20.04 3.76
C GLN A 61 -14.86 18.91 3.11
N HIS A 62 -14.13 17.89 2.67
CA HIS A 62 -14.66 16.61 2.21
C HIS A 62 -13.74 15.46 2.62
N MET A 63 -14.22 14.22 2.45
CA MET A 63 -13.39 13.04 2.68
C MET A 63 -12.50 12.78 1.46
N VAL A 64 -11.21 12.54 1.70
CA VAL A 64 -10.21 12.18 0.70
C VAL A 64 -9.49 10.92 1.13
N THR A 65 -9.03 10.13 0.17
CA THR A 65 -8.33 8.87 0.46
C THR A 65 -6.93 9.17 0.97
N SER A 66 -6.65 8.88 2.24
CA SER A 66 -5.31 9.02 2.80
C SER A 66 -4.49 7.75 2.61
N TRP A 67 -5.11 6.59 2.57
CA TRP A 67 -4.42 5.34 2.28
C TRP A 67 -5.40 4.36 1.66
N ARG A 68 -4.93 3.50 0.75
CA ARG A 68 -5.74 2.47 0.10
C ARG A 68 -4.90 1.26 -0.27
N THR A 69 -5.55 0.11 -0.27
CA THR A 69 -5.11 -1.10 -0.96
C THR A 69 -6.27 -1.71 -1.74
N ALA A 70 -6.01 -2.34 -2.88
CA ALA A 70 -7.04 -3.04 -3.66
C ALA A 70 -7.23 -4.48 -3.14
N PRO A 71 -8.45 -4.91 -2.80
CA PRO A 71 -8.70 -6.31 -2.45
C PRO A 71 -8.39 -7.26 -3.61
N THR A 72 -7.97 -8.50 -3.32
CA THR A 72 -7.60 -9.51 -4.33
C THR A 72 -8.53 -10.71 -4.34
N ASP A 73 -8.72 -11.36 -3.20
CA ASP A 73 -9.49 -12.61 -3.05
C ASP A 73 -9.98 -12.81 -1.60
N ALA A 74 -10.68 -13.91 -1.34
CA ALA A 74 -10.98 -14.40 0.01
C ALA A 74 -10.71 -15.92 0.19
N LEU A 75 -10.00 -16.54 -0.76
CA LEU A 75 -9.90 -17.99 -0.90
C LEU A 75 -8.76 -18.59 -0.09
N ILE A 76 -7.61 -17.93 -0.02
CA ILE A 76 -6.41 -18.44 0.65
C ILE A 76 -6.11 -17.53 1.85
N THR A 77 -7.05 -17.50 2.78
CA THR A 77 -6.89 -16.74 4.04
C THR A 77 -6.74 -17.67 5.23
N HIS A 78 -6.02 -17.21 6.25
CA HIS A 78 -6.01 -17.90 7.53
C HIS A 78 -7.37 -17.68 8.19
N PRO A 79 -8.12 -18.74 8.53
CA PRO A 79 -9.36 -18.58 9.27
C PRO A 79 -9.12 -17.80 10.56
N ILE A 80 -9.89 -16.75 10.78
CA ILE A 80 -9.87 -16.00 12.03
C ILE A 80 -11.12 -16.36 12.83
N SER A 81 -10.91 -16.96 14.00
CA SER A 81 -12.01 -17.43 14.86
C SER A 81 -11.67 -17.18 16.31
N ARG A 82 -12.38 -16.22 16.91
CA ARG A 82 -12.11 -15.75 18.27
C ARG A 82 -10.68 -15.22 18.43
N LEU A 83 -10.16 -14.56 17.39
CA LEU A 83 -8.84 -13.94 17.37
C LEU A 83 -8.98 -12.44 17.10
N THR A 84 -8.05 -11.66 17.63
CA THR A 84 -7.81 -10.29 17.21
C THR A 84 -6.77 -10.27 16.10
N VAL A 85 -7.10 -9.58 15.01
CA VAL A 85 -6.17 -9.25 13.94
C VAL A 85 -5.62 -7.85 14.19
N ARG A 86 -4.31 -7.66 14.02
CA ARG A 86 -3.65 -6.34 14.07
C ARG A 86 -2.78 -6.14 12.83
N GLN A 87 -2.96 -4.99 12.20
CA GLN A 87 -2.38 -4.66 10.90
C GLN A 87 -1.93 -3.22 10.90
N PHE A 88 -0.90 -2.89 10.14
CA PHE A 88 -0.28 -1.57 10.15
C PHE A 88 -0.25 -0.95 8.78
N LEU A 89 -0.38 0.39 8.73
CA LEU A 89 -0.29 1.16 7.50
C LEU A 89 0.22 2.58 7.78
N ALA A 90 0.79 3.21 6.76
CA ALA A 90 1.21 4.59 6.79
C ALA A 90 0.24 5.48 5.98
N PRO A 91 -0.52 6.38 6.61
CA PRO A 91 -1.37 7.32 5.89
C PRO A 91 -0.52 8.21 4.97
N HIS A 92 -0.95 8.48 3.74
CA HIS A 92 -0.29 9.42 2.82
C HIS A 92 -0.67 10.87 3.11
N ARG A 93 -1.82 11.10 3.73
CA ARG A 93 -2.31 12.45 4.02
C ARG A 93 -2.68 12.63 5.49
N SER A 94 -2.19 13.72 6.06
CA SER A 94 -2.56 14.17 7.40
C SER A 94 -4.03 14.62 7.45
N GLY A 95 -4.67 14.44 8.60
CA GLY A 95 -6.01 14.94 8.86
C GLY A 95 -6.43 14.75 10.30
N GLU A 96 -7.45 15.51 10.73
CA GLU A 96 -7.93 15.52 12.12
C GLU A 96 -9.21 14.70 12.31
N THR A 97 -9.84 14.28 11.21
CA THR A 97 -11.03 13.43 11.20
C THR A 97 -10.81 12.29 10.23
N VAL A 98 -11.10 11.06 10.66
CA VAL A 98 -10.88 9.84 9.88
C VAL A 98 -12.14 9.01 9.76
N ARG A 99 -12.21 8.17 8.73
CA ARG A 99 -13.07 6.98 8.68
C ARG A 99 -12.34 5.83 7.99
N LEU A 100 -12.75 4.61 8.29
CA LEU A 100 -12.16 3.38 7.79
C LEU A 100 -13.17 2.62 6.90
N SER A 101 -12.69 2.07 5.80
CA SER A 101 -13.46 1.16 4.95
C SER A 101 -12.97 -0.27 5.12
N LEU A 102 -13.89 -1.18 5.46
CA LEU A 102 -13.67 -2.61 5.60
C LEU A 102 -14.48 -3.35 4.52
N SER A 103 -13.81 -4.14 3.70
CA SER A 103 -14.37 -4.83 2.55
C SER A 103 -14.57 -6.32 2.81
N ASN A 104 -15.71 -6.85 2.38
CA ASN A 104 -16.00 -8.28 2.26
C ASN A 104 -16.32 -8.65 0.79
N ARG A 105 -15.72 -7.91 -0.15
CA ARG A 105 -15.99 -7.99 -1.59
C ARG A 105 -15.89 -9.39 -2.20
N TYR A 106 -14.90 -10.19 -1.79
CA TYR A 106 -14.62 -11.49 -2.42
C TYR A 106 -14.98 -12.70 -1.56
N SER A 107 -15.42 -12.51 -0.32
CA SER A 107 -15.95 -13.61 0.47
C SER A 107 -17.35 -13.99 -0.01
N SER A 108 -17.60 -15.28 -0.08
CA SER A 108 -18.94 -15.83 -0.31
C SER A 108 -19.79 -15.91 0.97
N LEU A 109 -19.20 -15.58 2.13
CA LEU A 109 -19.81 -15.68 3.45
C LEU A 109 -19.82 -14.32 4.15
N PRO A 110 -20.82 -14.06 5.02
CA PRO A 110 -20.81 -12.86 5.85
C PRO A 110 -19.61 -12.86 6.80
N VAL A 111 -19.01 -11.69 7.02
CA VAL A 111 -17.89 -11.51 7.95
C VAL A 111 -18.32 -10.64 9.12
N THR A 112 -18.25 -11.17 10.34
CA THR A 112 -18.57 -10.43 11.56
C THR A 112 -17.32 -9.99 12.28
N LEU A 113 -17.20 -8.68 12.47
CA LEU A 113 -16.09 -8.03 13.18
C LEU A 113 -16.64 -7.21 14.35
N ASP A 114 -15.90 -7.18 15.45
CA ASP A 114 -16.21 -6.42 16.67
C ASP A 114 -14.95 -5.67 17.12
N GLN A 115 -15.14 -4.67 17.98
CA GLN A 115 -14.05 -3.91 18.61
C GLN A 115 -12.99 -3.43 17.61
N VAL A 116 -13.40 -2.81 16.51
CA VAL A 116 -12.46 -2.23 15.54
C VAL A 116 -11.80 -1.00 16.15
N HIS A 117 -10.48 -0.99 16.29
CA HIS A 117 -9.72 0.10 16.90
C HIS A 117 -8.64 0.64 15.96
N ILE A 118 -8.45 1.96 16.01
CA ILE A 118 -7.29 2.66 15.44
C ILE A 118 -6.37 3.12 16.57
N ALA A 119 -5.05 2.96 16.39
CA ALA A 119 -4.04 3.38 17.35
C ALA A 119 -2.75 3.79 16.62
N ARG A 120 -1.84 4.51 17.28
CA ARG A 120 -0.51 4.78 16.70
C ARG A 120 0.41 3.59 16.92
N GLU A 121 1.17 3.22 15.90
CA GLU A 121 2.22 2.21 16.02
C GLU A 121 3.36 2.73 16.92
N LEU A 122 3.90 1.88 17.80
CA LEU A 122 5.03 2.27 18.64
C LEU A 122 6.37 2.11 17.93
N THR A 123 6.55 1.00 17.19
CA THR A 123 7.79 0.66 16.52
C THR A 123 7.47 -0.15 15.26
N PRO A 124 7.92 0.28 14.06
CA PRO A 124 7.69 -0.44 12.83
C PRO A 124 8.15 -1.90 12.89
N GLY A 125 7.27 -2.82 12.48
CA GLY A 125 7.53 -4.26 12.47
C GLY A 125 7.24 -4.98 13.81
N ASP A 126 6.69 -4.28 14.81
CA ASP A 126 6.23 -4.85 16.07
C ASP A 126 4.71 -4.66 16.22
N ALA A 127 4.03 -5.57 16.94
CA ALA A 127 2.61 -5.46 17.27
C ALA A 127 2.29 -4.42 18.37
N ASN A 128 3.29 -3.78 18.98
CA ASN A 128 3.12 -2.78 20.03
C ASN A 128 2.53 -1.46 19.50
N LEU A 129 1.53 -0.94 20.24
CA LEU A 129 0.91 0.35 19.99
C LEU A 129 1.35 1.36 21.05
N VAL A 130 1.28 2.65 20.72
CA VAL A 130 1.48 3.71 21.72
C VAL A 130 0.37 3.63 22.77
N PRO A 131 0.68 3.53 24.07
CA PRO A 131 -0.32 3.55 25.14
C PRO A 131 -1.24 4.77 25.05
N ASP A 132 -2.50 4.59 25.43
CA ASP A 132 -3.53 5.64 25.39
C ASP A 132 -3.68 6.29 24.01
N SER A 133 -3.36 5.60 22.92
CA SER A 133 -3.58 6.09 21.54
C SER A 133 -4.74 5.43 20.82
N ALA A 134 -5.34 4.40 21.41
CA ALA A 134 -6.45 3.65 20.82
C ALA A 134 -7.77 4.45 20.86
N CYS A 135 -8.51 4.41 19.76
CA CYS A 135 -9.91 4.84 19.68
C CYS A 135 -10.75 3.75 19.02
N LEU A 136 -11.93 3.51 19.58
CA LEU A 136 -12.93 2.62 18.98
C LEU A 136 -13.53 3.27 17.72
N LEU A 137 -13.62 2.49 16.65
CA LEU A 137 -14.35 2.81 15.44
C LEU A 137 -15.72 2.12 15.51
N THR A 138 -16.79 2.88 15.29
CA THR A 138 -18.15 2.37 15.22
C THR A 138 -18.66 2.35 13.80
N PHE A 139 -19.68 1.55 13.53
CA PHE A 139 -20.38 1.46 12.25
C PHE A 139 -21.87 1.65 12.48
N ALA A 140 -22.40 2.82 12.08
CA ALA A 140 -23.75 3.24 12.44
C ALA A 140 -24.00 3.19 13.96
N GLY A 141 -23.02 3.67 14.73
CA GLY A 141 -23.04 3.74 16.19
C GLY A 141 -22.80 2.41 16.92
N ARG A 142 -22.48 1.32 16.21
CA ARG A 142 -22.24 0.00 16.80
C ARG A 142 -20.77 -0.40 16.75
N SER A 143 -20.25 -1.05 17.80
CA SER A 143 -18.90 -1.62 17.82
C SER A 143 -18.77 -2.91 17.01
N ARG A 144 -19.91 -3.61 16.82
CA ARG A 144 -20.02 -4.85 16.06
C ARG A 144 -20.70 -4.61 14.73
N ILE A 145 -20.14 -5.21 13.69
CA ILE A 145 -20.68 -5.19 12.33
C ILE A 145 -20.61 -6.59 11.70
N THR A 146 -21.63 -6.91 10.91
CA THR A 146 -21.60 -8.04 9.96
C THR A 146 -21.64 -7.46 8.56
N ILE A 147 -20.60 -7.72 7.78
CA ILE A 147 -20.47 -7.28 6.39
C ILE A 147 -20.97 -8.42 5.49
N PRO A 148 -22.05 -8.25 4.71
CA PRO A 148 -22.54 -9.28 3.80
C PRO A 148 -21.49 -9.69 2.74
N PRO A 149 -21.66 -10.85 2.08
CA PRO A 149 -20.87 -11.20 0.89
C PRO A 149 -20.94 -10.10 -0.17
N GLY A 150 -19.80 -9.71 -0.76
CA GLY A 150 -19.76 -8.71 -1.84
C GLY A 150 -19.80 -7.25 -1.37
N GLU A 151 -20.00 -7.00 -0.09
CA GLU A 151 -20.26 -5.65 0.43
C GLU A 151 -19.04 -4.99 1.07
N THR A 152 -19.13 -3.68 1.30
CA THR A 152 -18.14 -2.88 2.03
C THR A 152 -18.82 -2.08 3.13
N ALA A 153 -18.21 -2.05 4.31
CA ALA A 153 -18.64 -1.27 5.44
C ALA A 153 -17.73 -0.05 5.67
N VAL A 154 -18.33 1.11 5.88
CA VAL A 154 -17.60 2.34 6.20
C VAL A 154 -17.89 2.74 7.64
N SER A 155 -16.86 3.02 8.43
CA SER A 155 -17.01 3.44 9.82
C SER A 155 -17.66 4.82 9.92
N ASP A 156 -18.23 5.11 11.08
CA ASP A 156 -18.54 6.48 11.46
C ASP A 156 -17.23 7.29 11.50
N ARG A 157 -17.35 8.59 11.23
CA ARG A 157 -16.20 9.50 11.30
C ARG A 157 -15.86 9.77 12.77
N ILE A 158 -14.57 9.77 13.10
CA ILE A 158 -14.11 10.16 14.43
C ILE A 158 -13.02 11.24 14.35
N ALA A 159 -12.93 12.07 15.39
CA ALA A 159 -11.82 12.99 15.60
C ALA A 159 -10.59 12.18 16.03
N TYR A 160 -9.64 12.01 15.11
CA TYR A 160 -8.40 11.28 15.33
C TYR A 160 -7.29 11.90 14.47
N PRO A 161 -6.33 12.61 15.07
CA PRO A 161 -5.21 13.16 14.32
C PRO A 161 -4.36 12.03 13.73
N VAL A 162 -4.27 11.99 12.40
CA VAL A 162 -3.28 11.19 11.67
C VAL A 162 -2.31 12.12 10.96
N ARG A 163 -1.05 11.71 10.86
CA ARG A 163 -0.02 12.44 10.14
C ARG A 163 0.52 11.59 9.01
N ALA A 164 0.80 12.24 7.89
CA ALA A 164 1.37 11.58 6.73
C ALA A 164 2.66 10.84 7.13
N PHE A 165 2.74 9.58 6.77
CA PHE A 165 3.81 8.64 7.08
C PHE A 165 4.06 8.35 8.57
N GLU A 166 3.24 8.87 9.50
CA GLU A 166 3.19 8.35 10.86
C GLU A 166 2.27 7.13 10.91
N ARG A 167 2.88 5.97 11.20
CA ARG A 167 2.22 4.69 11.07
C ARG A 167 1.17 4.44 12.14
N ILE A 168 0.08 3.81 11.73
CA ILE A 168 -1.05 3.48 12.59
C ILE A 168 -1.33 1.97 12.54
N GLY A 169 -1.82 1.45 13.66
CA GLY A 169 -2.35 0.09 13.77
C GLY A 169 -3.87 0.10 13.70
N ILE A 170 -4.42 -0.80 12.90
CA ILE A 170 -5.83 -1.17 12.89
C ILE A 170 -5.96 -2.55 13.52
N SER A 171 -6.75 -2.65 14.58
CA SER A 171 -7.06 -3.93 15.22
C SER A 171 -8.55 -4.22 15.15
N PHE A 172 -8.93 -5.47 14.94
CA PHE A 172 -10.34 -5.90 15.06
C PHE A 172 -10.43 -7.32 15.61
N PHE A 173 -11.50 -7.59 16.34
CA PHE A 173 -11.79 -8.91 16.87
C PHE A 173 -12.79 -9.64 15.97
N ALA A 174 -12.51 -10.89 15.62
CA ALA A 174 -13.46 -11.78 14.93
C ALA A 174 -14.11 -12.69 15.98
N PRO A 175 -15.32 -12.36 16.51
CA PRO A 175 -15.95 -13.13 17.59
C PRO A 175 -16.44 -14.51 17.14
N GLU A 176 -16.68 -14.67 15.84
CA GLU A 176 -17.26 -15.87 15.22
C GLU A 176 -16.23 -16.55 14.30
N LEU A 177 -16.52 -17.79 13.91
CA LEU A 177 -15.71 -18.49 12.91
C LEU A 177 -15.79 -17.74 11.58
N THR A 178 -14.66 -17.20 11.14
CA THR A 178 -14.53 -16.51 9.85
C THR A 178 -13.60 -17.34 8.95
N PRO A 179 -14.13 -18.29 8.18
CA PRO A 179 -13.32 -19.20 7.36
C PRO A 179 -12.85 -18.56 6.04
N GLN A 180 -13.52 -17.50 5.60
CA GLN A 180 -13.17 -16.70 4.43
C GLN A 180 -13.26 -15.23 4.84
N ILE A 181 -12.24 -14.45 4.50
CA ILE A 181 -12.25 -13.01 4.65
C ILE A 181 -11.56 -12.42 3.44
N THR A 182 -12.13 -11.35 2.88
CA THR A 182 -11.46 -10.59 1.82
C THR A 182 -10.09 -10.14 2.30
N ARG A 183 -9.09 -10.28 1.42
CA ARG A 183 -7.73 -9.82 1.67
C ARG A 183 -7.18 -9.03 0.50
N HIS A 184 -6.05 -8.38 0.75
CA HIS A 184 -5.07 -7.99 -0.25
C HIS A 184 -3.77 -8.77 0.01
N LEU A 185 -3.23 -9.46 -1.00
CA LEU A 185 -2.15 -10.44 -0.86
C LEU A 185 -0.77 -9.86 -0.51
N ASN A 186 -0.39 -8.70 -1.07
CA ASN A 186 0.98 -8.18 -1.01
C ASN A 186 1.06 -6.88 -0.22
N ALA A 187 0.67 -6.95 1.05
CA ALA A 187 0.61 -5.80 1.95
C ALA A 187 1.97 -5.14 2.19
N ASN A 188 3.11 -5.80 1.95
CA ASN A 188 4.44 -5.31 2.36
C ASN A 188 4.45 -4.93 3.87
N GLU A 189 3.68 -5.66 4.65
CA GLU A 189 3.35 -5.35 6.05
C GLU A 189 3.11 -6.63 6.83
N ILE A 190 3.47 -6.60 8.12
CA ILE A 190 3.31 -7.76 8.99
C ILE A 190 1.86 -7.84 9.49
N LEU A 191 1.20 -8.94 9.15
CA LEU A 191 -0.09 -9.31 9.72
C LEU A 191 0.13 -10.01 11.06
N PHE A 192 -0.48 -9.50 12.12
CA PHE A 192 -0.41 -10.09 13.45
C PHE A 192 -1.74 -10.72 13.85
N LEU A 193 -1.68 -11.93 14.40
CA LEU A 193 -2.81 -12.61 15.03
C LEU A 193 -2.55 -12.76 16.53
N SER A 194 -3.57 -12.48 17.34
CA SER A 194 -3.48 -12.71 18.78
C SER A 194 -3.60 -14.19 19.14
N VAL A 195 -3.26 -14.55 20.38
CA VAL A 195 -3.88 -15.72 21.04
C VAL A 195 -5.41 -15.56 21.10
N PRO A 196 -6.19 -16.65 21.28
CA PRO A 196 -7.65 -16.53 21.37
C PRO A 196 -8.12 -15.50 22.41
N GLY A 197 -9.03 -14.64 21.99
CA GLY A 197 -9.57 -13.55 22.80
C GLY A 197 -9.63 -12.22 22.06
N ASP A 198 -10.28 -11.26 22.71
CA ASP A 198 -10.36 -9.88 22.26
C ASP A 198 -9.27 -9.04 22.94
N TYR A 199 -8.30 -8.62 22.13
CA TYR A 199 -7.20 -7.75 22.51
C TYR A 199 -7.10 -6.54 21.60
N ALA A 200 -8.21 -6.15 20.94
CA ALA A 200 -8.18 -5.12 19.91
C ALA A 200 -7.73 -3.75 20.46
N ALA A 201 -8.13 -3.41 21.69
CA ALA A 201 -7.74 -2.18 22.37
C ALA A 201 -6.41 -2.29 23.15
N ASP A 202 -5.81 -3.49 23.25
CA ASP A 202 -4.62 -3.71 24.08
C ASP A 202 -3.37 -3.13 23.42
N PRO A 203 -2.68 -2.14 24.04
CA PRO A 203 -1.49 -1.57 23.43
C PRO A 203 -0.29 -2.53 23.39
N SER A 204 -0.29 -3.58 24.21
CA SER A 204 0.81 -4.54 24.26
C SER A 204 0.73 -5.55 23.12
N GLY A 205 1.83 -5.68 22.37
CA GLY A 205 2.04 -6.69 21.34
C GLY A 205 2.29 -8.10 21.88
N ALA A 206 2.47 -8.30 23.19
CA ALA A 206 2.89 -9.57 23.79
C ALA A 206 1.96 -10.78 23.50
N ARG A 207 0.71 -10.53 23.13
CA ARG A 207 -0.29 -11.56 22.80
C ARG A 207 -0.39 -11.85 21.31
N PHE A 208 0.34 -11.10 20.50
CA PHE A 208 0.32 -11.17 19.06
C PHE A 208 1.53 -11.92 18.54
N GLN A 209 1.32 -12.68 17.48
CA GLN A 209 2.38 -13.35 16.74
C GLN A 209 2.28 -12.92 15.27
N PRO A 210 3.42 -12.65 14.60
CA PRO A 210 3.41 -12.48 13.17
C PRO A 210 2.93 -13.78 12.52
N VAL A 211 2.06 -13.68 11.52
CA VAL A 211 1.70 -14.85 10.72
C VAL A 211 2.97 -15.30 9.97
N PRO A 212 3.26 -16.61 9.80
CA PRO A 212 4.52 -17.08 9.23
C PRO A 212 4.81 -16.60 7.80
N ASP A 213 6.05 -16.17 7.56
CA ASP A 213 6.57 -15.76 6.25
C ASP A 213 6.33 -16.86 5.18
N GLY A 214 5.82 -16.47 4.02
CA GLY A 214 5.43 -17.37 2.91
C GLY A 214 3.91 -17.46 2.67
N TYR A 215 3.10 -17.12 3.67
CA TYR A 215 1.63 -16.96 3.52
C TYR A 215 1.12 -15.65 4.15
N ALA A 216 2.01 -14.85 4.76
CA ALA A 216 1.70 -13.77 5.68
C ALA A 216 2.27 -12.42 5.24
N SER A 217 1.57 -11.72 4.37
CA SER A 217 1.71 -10.27 4.23
C SER A 217 0.40 -9.74 3.69
N ASN A 218 -0.70 -10.00 4.39
CA ASN A 218 -2.02 -9.63 3.87
C ASN A 218 -2.61 -8.47 4.64
N PHE A 219 -3.31 -7.59 3.92
CA PHE A 219 -4.35 -6.80 4.57
C PHE A 219 -5.63 -7.62 4.59
N LEU A 220 -6.17 -7.96 5.76
CA LEU A 220 -7.46 -8.60 5.91
C LEU A 220 -8.54 -7.55 6.13
N ALA A 221 -9.58 -7.57 5.30
CA ALA A 221 -10.72 -6.65 5.23
C ALA A 221 -10.40 -5.16 5.04
N ILE A 222 -9.25 -4.64 5.46
CA ILE A 222 -8.93 -3.21 5.34
C ILE A 222 -8.81 -2.84 3.86
N GLU A 223 -9.60 -1.86 3.41
CA GLU A 223 -9.56 -1.35 2.02
C GLU A 223 -9.00 0.08 1.96
N ALA A 224 -9.47 0.98 2.83
CA ALA A 224 -9.05 2.37 2.80
C ALA A 224 -9.14 3.07 4.16
N LEU A 225 -8.23 4.01 4.38
CA LEU A 225 -8.34 5.04 5.40
C LEU A 225 -8.56 6.39 4.70
N GLU A 226 -9.60 7.09 5.09
CA GLU A 226 -9.93 8.39 4.54
C GLU A 226 -9.86 9.46 5.62
N VAL A 227 -9.44 10.66 5.23
CA VAL A 227 -9.33 11.82 6.12
C VAL A 227 -10.18 12.97 5.61
N ALA A 228 -10.67 13.81 6.51
CA ALA A 228 -11.27 15.09 6.12
C ALA A 228 -10.16 16.06 5.69
N ALA A 229 -10.34 16.71 4.55
CA ALA A 229 -9.40 17.68 3.99
C ALA A 229 -10.15 18.83 3.30
N PRO A 230 -9.50 20.00 3.08
CA PRO A 230 -10.05 21.08 2.26
C PRO A 230 -10.53 20.59 0.88
N ARG A 231 -11.55 21.25 0.32
CA ARG A 231 -12.23 20.82 -0.94
C ARG A 231 -11.35 20.81 -2.19
N ASP A 232 -10.29 21.60 -2.23
CA ASP A 232 -9.32 21.64 -3.32
C ASP A 232 -8.40 20.40 -3.32
N VAL A 233 -8.43 19.62 -2.25
CA VAL A 233 -7.66 18.38 -2.13
C VAL A 233 -8.31 17.26 -2.91
N THR A 234 -7.55 16.60 -3.77
CA THR A 234 -8.04 15.47 -4.57
C THR A 234 -7.10 14.27 -4.55
N THR A 235 -7.61 13.11 -4.95
CA THR A 235 -6.89 11.83 -4.96
C THR A 235 -6.39 11.50 -6.37
N VAL A 236 -5.11 11.13 -6.47
CA VAL A 236 -4.51 10.44 -7.60
C VAL A 236 -4.55 8.94 -7.30
N VAL A 237 -5.24 8.16 -8.13
CA VAL A 237 -5.27 6.70 -8.00
C VAL A 237 -4.19 6.11 -8.89
N THR A 238 -3.19 5.45 -8.29
CA THR A 238 -2.23 4.64 -9.04
C THR A 238 -2.78 3.22 -9.13
N VAL A 239 -3.00 2.72 -10.34
CA VAL A 239 -3.62 1.40 -10.56
C VAL A 239 -2.78 0.57 -11.53
N GLY A 240 -2.65 -0.72 -11.24
CA GLY A 240 -1.79 -1.60 -12.02
C GLY A 240 -1.62 -2.99 -11.42
N ASP A 241 -0.51 -3.60 -11.76
CA ASP A 241 -0.11 -4.95 -11.35
C ASP A 241 0.81 -4.95 -10.10
N SER A 242 1.65 -6.00 -9.97
CA SER A 242 2.63 -6.18 -8.91
C SER A 242 3.64 -5.05 -8.82
N ILE A 243 3.95 -4.37 -9.93
CA ILE A 243 4.88 -3.25 -9.91
C ILE A 243 4.21 -2.07 -9.21
N THR A 244 2.95 -1.75 -9.53
CA THR A 244 2.19 -0.72 -8.80
C THR A 244 1.88 -1.11 -7.36
N ASP A 245 1.59 -2.39 -7.14
CA ASP A 245 1.37 -2.93 -5.81
C ASP A 245 2.63 -2.75 -4.95
N GLY A 246 3.81 -3.08 -5.47
CA GLY A 246 5.08 -2.86 -4.76
C GLY A 246 5.87 -4.13 -4.47
N SER A 247 5.70 -5.20 -5.26
CA SER A 247 6.55 -6.39 -5.17
C SER A 247 8.02 -6.02 -5.32
N GLY A 248 8.90 -6.55 -4.46
CA GLY A 248 10.33 -6.18 -4.48
C GLY A 248 10.66 -4.89 -3.72
N SER A 249 9.66 -4.11 -3.26
CA SER A 249 9.90 -2.87 -2.49
C SER A 249 10.44 -3.15 -1.09
N THR A 250 10.00 -4.25 -0.47
CA THR A 250 10.41 -4.66 0.89
C THR A 250 10.43 -6.18 1.06
N THR A 251 9.73 -6.90 0.17
CA THR A 251 9.65 -8.36 0.12
C THR A 251 10.08 -8.86 -1.26
N GLN A 252 10.96 -9.87 -1.29
CA GLN A 252 11.26 -10.60 -2.52
C GLN A 252 10.31 -11.79 -2.64
N LEU A 253 9.12 -11.56 -3.20
CA LEU A 253 8.03 -12.55 -3.26
C LEU A 253 8.42 -13.83 -4.02
N LEU A 254 9.38 -13.74 -4.94
CA LEU A 254 9.83 -14.84 -5.81
C LEU A 254 11.20 -15.42 -5.43
N GLN A 255 11.91 -14.85 -4.45
CA GLN A 255 13.19 -15.40 -4.01
C GLN A 255 12.99 -16.34 -2.82
N ARG A 256 13.61 -17.52 -2.87
CA ARG A 256 13.54 -18.57 -1.82
C ARG A 256 14.19 -18.16 -0.48
N SER A 257 14.82 -16.99 -0.43
CA SER A 257 15.42 -16.44 0.78
C SER A 257 14.36 -15.63 1.54
N ALA A 258 14.24 -15.85 2.84
CA ALA A 258 13.41 -15.01 3.71
C ALA A 258 13.93 -13.57 3.65
N SER A 259 13.30 -12.72 2.82
CA SER A 259 13.46 -11.27 2.96
C SER A 259 12.78 -10.89 4.27
N PRO A 260 13.46 -10.16 5.17
CA PRO A 260 12.75 -9.58 6.31
C PRO A 260 11.67 -8.67 5.73
N MET A 261 10.39 -9.00 6.01
CA MET A 261 9.31 -8.08 5.69
C MET A 261 9.56 -6.78 6.43
N THR A 262 9.68 -5.67 5.70
CA THR A 262 10.00 -4.37 6.30
C THR A 262 8.94 -3.33 5.96
N SER A 263 8.21 -2.90 6.98
CA SER A 263 7.22 -1.81 6.97
C SER A 263 7.82 -0.44 6.68
N THR A 264 8.37 -0.23 5.49
CA THR A 264 9.22 0.92 5.15
C THR A 264 8.67 1.81 4.03
N ASP A 265 7.49 1.48 3.50
CA ASP A 265 6.74 2.33 2.56
C ASP A 265 7.58 2.74 1.32
N GLN A 266 8.22 1.77 0.67
CA GLN A 266 9.15 1.96 -0.46
C GLN A 266 8.51 1.77 -1.85
N ARG A 267 7.18 1.68 -1.95
CA ARG A 267 6.48 1.55 -3.24
C ARG A 267 6.52 2.89 -3.99
N TYR A 268 6.50 2.92 -5.32
CA TYR A 268 6.50 4.21 -6.04
C TYR A 268 5.33 5.13 -5.65
N PRO A 269 4.11 4.64 -5.32
CA PRO A 269 3.03 5.52 -4.85
C PRO A 269 3.37 6.22 -3.51
N ASN A 270 4.14 5.57 -2.62
CA ASN A 270 4.62 6.20 -1.39
C ASN A 270 5.65 7.30 -1.69
N HIS A 271 6.62 7.03 -2.57
CA HIS A 271 7.60 8.03 -2.98
C HIS A 271 6.96 9.20 -3.74
N LEU A 272 5.93 8.93 -4.57
CA LEU A 272 5.17 9.94 -5.28
C LEU A 272 4.43 10.86 -4.30
N GLN A 273 3.80 10.30 -3.26
CA GLN A 273 3.19 11.12 -2.21
C GLN A 273 4.24 12.00 -1.52
N ARG A 274 5.41 11.47 -1.16
CA ARG A 274 6.49 12.27 -0.55
C ARG A 274 6.88 13.45 -1.43
N ARG A 275 6.97 13.26 -2.76
CA ARG A 275 7.24 14.35 -3.72
C ARG A 275 6.09 15.36 -3.80
N ILE A 276 4.84 14.89 -3.79
CA ILE A 276 3.63 15.74 -3.76
C ILE A 276 3.61 16.63 -2.52
N ASP A 277 3.91 16.06 -1.35
CA ASP A 277 3.97 16.81 -0.08
C ASP A 277 5.09 17.85 -0.10
N GLN A 278 6.28 17.47 -0.58
CA GLN A 278 7.42 18.39 -0.74
C GLN A 278 7.11 19.53 -1.70
N ALA A 279 6.33 19.27 -2.76
CA ALA A 279 5.88 20.28 -3.71
C ALA A 279 4.70 21.12 -3.21
N GLY A 280 4.11 20.79 -2.05
CA GLY A 280 2.97 21.50 -1.47
C GLY A 280 1.68 21.37 -2.30
N LEU A 281 1.53 20.31 -3.10
CA LEU A 281 0.35 20.12 -3.94
C LEU A 281 -0.83 19.57 -3.11
N PRO A 282 -2.07 20.01 -3.38
CA PRO A 282 -3.26 19.54 -2.67
C PRO A 282 -3.70 18.16 -3.21
N LEU A 283 -2.80 17.18 -3.18
CA LEU A 283 -3.04 15.84 -3.70
C LEU A 283 -2.78 14.78 -2.64
N THR A 284 -3.40 13.62 -2.84
CA THR A 284 -3.13 12.39 -2.09
C THR A 284 -3.05 11.22 -3.06
N VAL A 285 -2.18 10.25 -2.81
CA VAL A 285 -1.98 9.10 -3.69
C VAL A 285 -2.63 7.86 -3.07
N ALA A 286 -3.52 7.20 -3.82
CA ALA A 286 -4.14 5.92 -3.44
C ALA A 286 -3.56 4.79 -4.29
N ASN A 287 -3.12 3.69 -3.65
CA ASN A 287 -2.61 2.53 -4.35
C ASN A 287 -3.72 1.50 -4.61
N ALA A 288 -3.93 1.16 -5.87
CA ALA A 288 -4.85 0.14 -6.34
C ALA A 288 -4.14 -0.96 -7.17
N GLY A 289 -2.84 -1.17 -6.93
CA GLY A 289 -2.08 -2.28 -7.51
C GLY A 289 -2.51 -3.63 -6.96
N ILE A 290 -2.47 -4.66 -7.82
CA ILE A 290 -2.66 -6.06 -7.42
C ILE A 290 -1.57 -6.91 -8.10
N GLY A 291 -0.81 -7.67 -7.32
CA GLY A 291 0.17 -8.61 -7.87
C GLY A 291 -0.41 -9.58 -8.91
N GLY A 292 0.27 -9.77 -10.04
CA GLY A 292 -0.16 -10.68 -11.11
C GLY A 292 -1.38 -10.23 -11.91
N ASN A 293 -1.93 -9.05 -11.64
CA ASN A 293 -3.13 -8.57 -12.30
C ASN A 293 -2.89 -8.25 -13.78
N GLU A 294 -3.93 -8.47 -14.59
CA GLU A 294 -3.91 -8.27 -16.04
C GLU A 294 -4.94 -7.19 -16.44
N LEU A 295 -4.73 -6.56 -17.59
CA LEU A 295 -5.69 -5.58 -18.12
C LEU A 295 -6.97 -6.26 -18.58
N LEU A 296 -6.84 -7.31 -19.39
CA LEU A 296 -7.95 -7.89 -20.16
C LEU A 296 -8.56 -9.14 -19.51
N GLY A 297 -7.73 -9.97 -18.89
CA GLY A 297 -8.12 -11.23 -18.25
C GLY A 297 -8.06 -11.16 -16.74
N ASP A 298 -8.75 -12.10 -16.09
CA ASP A 298 -8.50 -12.35 -14.66
C ASP A 298 -7.10 -12.92 -14.51
N GLY A 299 -6.43 -12.59 -13.40
CA GLY A 299 -5.11 -13.12 -13.15
C GLY A 299 -5.12 -14.65 -13.07
N VAL A 300 -4.02 -15.27 -13.52
CA VAL A 300 -3.90 -16.74 -13.65
C VAL A 300 -4.23 -17.53 -12.38
N LEU A 301 -4.08 -16.91 -11.21
CA LEU A 301 -4.59 -17.43 -9.94
C LEU A 301 -5.63 -16.46 -9.37
N PRO A 302 -6.63 -16.97 -8.62
CA PRO A 302 -7.63 -16.10 -7.99
C PRO A 302 -7.05 -14.97 -7.13
N GLN A 303 -5.90 -15.19 -6.51
CA GLN A 303 -5.20 -14.20 -5.69
C GLN A 303 -4.58 -13.03 -6.47
N PHE A 304 -4.52 -13.13 -7.80
CA PHE A 304 -4.10 -12.06 -8.70
C PHE A 304 -5.28 -11.18 -9.16
N GLY A 305 -6.48 -11.49 -8.65
CA GLY A 305 -7.68 -10.69 -8.75
C GLY A 305 -8.33 -10.68 -10.14
N PRO A 306 -9.55 -10.12 -10.23
CA PRO A 306 -10.22 -9.90 -11.52
C PRO A 306 -9.45 -8.92 -12.40
N SER A 307 -9.68 -8.98 -13.71
CA SER A 307 -9.07 -8.05 -14.67
C SER A 307 -9.19 -6.58 -14.24
N LEU A 308 -8.23 -5.73 -14.64
CA LEU A 308 -8.32 -4.31 -14.36
C LEU A 308 -9.61 -3.72 -14.97
N LEU A 309 -10.02 -4.17 -16.15
CA LEU A 309 -11.30 -3.76 -16.75
C LEU A 309 -12.49 -4.09 -15.83
N GLU A 310 -12.53 -5.25 -15.19
CA GLU A 310 -13.62 -5.62 -14.29
C GLU A 310 -13.62 -4.76 -13.02
N ARG A 311 -12.46 -4.62 -12.37
CA ARG A 311 -12.37 -3.94 -11.07
C ARG A 311 -12.27 -2.41 -11.15
N PHE A 312 -12.13 -1.82 -12.34
CA PHE A 312 -11.82 -0.39 -12.51
C PHE A 312 -12.81 0.54 -11.78
N ASP A 313 -14.11 0.26 -11.86
CA ASP A 313 -15.11 1.13 -11.23
C ASP A 313 -14.92 1.16 -9.70
N HIS A 314 -14.79 -0.02 -9.09
CA HIS A 314 -14.59 -0.14 -7.65
C HIS A 314 -13.24 0.40 -7.20
N ASP A 315 -12.16 0.09 -7.91
CA ASP A 315 -10.81 0.41 -7.45
C ASP A 315 -10.30 1.79 -7.84
N VAL A 316 -10.97 2.45 -8.78
CA VAL A 316 -10.60 3.78 -9.28
C VAL A 316 -11.75 4.77 -9.16
N LEU A 317 -12.89 4.49 -9.79
CA LEU A 317 -13.95 5.50 -9.95
C LEU A 317 -14.68 5.82 -8.63
N THR A 318 -14.80 4.84 -7.74
CA THR A 318 -15.45 5.04 -6.43
C THR A 318 -14.52 5.53 -5.32
N VAL A 319 -13.22 5.72 -5.62
CA VAL A 319 -12.24 6.19 -4.64
C VAL A 319 -12.56 7.63 -4.21
N ALA A 320 -12.53 7.89 -2.89
CA ALA A 320 -12.91 9.18 -2.35
C ALA A 320 -12.04 10.31 -2.91
N ALA A 321 -12.71 11.32 -3.47
CA ALA A 321 -12.13 12.49 -4.14
C ALA A 321 -11.19 12.16 -5.32
N ALA A 322 -11.35 11.00 -5.96
CA ALA A 322 -10.57 10.64 -7.15
C ALA A 322 -10.75 11.66 -8.28
N ARG A 323 -9.64 12.20 -8.75
CA ARG A 323 -9.60 13.19 -9.84
C ARG A 323 -8.64 12.78 -10.96
N TYR A 324 -7.61 12.03 -10.61
CA TYR A 324 -6.59 11.55 -11.54
C TYR A 324 -6.45 10.04 -11.39
N VAL A 325 -6.17 9.36 -12.49
CA VAL A 325 -5.74 7.97 -12.49
C VAL A 325 -4.44 7.84 -13.26
N LEU A 326 -3.44 7.18 -12.65
CA LEU A 326 -2.20 6.77 -13.29
C LEU A 326 -2.26 5.26 -13.50
N VAL A 327 -2.44 4.83 -14.75
CA VAL A 327 -2.60 3.42 -15.14
C VAL A 327 -1.28 2.87 -15.65
N MET A 328 -0.76 1.80 -15.05
CA MET A 328 0.39 1.06 -15.55
C MET A 328 0.12 -0.44 -15.39
N ILE A 329 -0.13 -1.13 -16.51
CA ILE A 329 -0.60 -2.53 -16.54
C ILE A 329 -0.16 -3.20 -17.86
N GLY A 330 -0.09 -4.52 -17.92
CA GLY A 330 0.12 -5.24 -19.19
C GLY A 330 1.32 -6.19 -19.19
N THR A 331 2.23 -6.06 -18.21
CA THR A 331 3.35 -7.00 -18.03
C THR A 331 2.86 -8.44 -17.92
N ASN A 332 1.79 -8.65 -17.15
CA ASN A 332 1.20 -9.97 -16.92
C ASN A 332 0.43 -10.51 -18.13
N ASP A 333 -0.30 -9.64 -18.85
CA ASP A 333 -1.05 -10.02 -20.05
C ASP A 333 -0.16 -10.71 -21.10
N PHE A 334 1.12 -10.32 -21.17
CA PHE A 334 2.09 -10.92 -22.09
C PHE A 334 2.90 -12.08 -21.51
N GLY A 335 3.02 -12.20 -20.19
CA GLY A 335 3.99 -13.09 -19.54
C GLY A 335 3.42 -14.23 -18.69
N ASN A 336 2.12 -14.26 -18.40
CA ASN A 336 1.50 -15.32 -17.59
C ASN A 336 0.86 -16.40 -18.48
N SER A 337 1.66 -17.32 -19.04
CA SER A 337 1.20 -18.24 -20.08
C SER A 337 0.23 -19.33 -19.60
N THR A 338 -1.05 -19.03 -19.45
CA THR A 338 -2.12 -20.05 -19.52
C THR A 338 -2.52 -20.32 -20.97
N ALA A 339 -1.57 -20.78 -21.80
CA ALA A 339 -1.71 -21.48 -23.09
C ALA A 339 -2.82 -21.10 -24.12
N ALA A 340 -3.53 -19.98 -24.00
CA ALA A 340 -4.59 -19.57 -24.91
C ALA A 340 -4.36 -18.13 -25.40
N ARG A 341 -3.20 -17.92 -26.04
CA ARG A 341 -2.81 -16.73 -26.83
C ARG A 341 -2.74 -15.43 -26.02
N ALA A 342 -1.51 -14.96 -25.76
CA ALA A 342 -1.26 -13.58 -25.34
C ALA A 342 -2.07 -12.61 -26.21
N PRO A 343 -2.70 -11.58 -25.63
CA PRO A 343 -3.56 -10.68 -26.36
C PRO A 343 -2.76 -9.98 -27.47
N SER A 344 -3.45 -9.67 -28.57
CA SER A 344 -2.82 -8.88 -29.62
C SER A 344 -2.59 -7.45 -29.11
N THR A 345 -1.64 -6.73 -29.72
CA THR A 345 -1.45 -5.30 -29.46
C THR A 345 -2.77 -4.52 -29.62
N SER A 346 -3.62 -4.88 -30.60
CA SER A 346 -4.93 -4.24 -30.78
C SER A 346 -5.90 -4.49 -29.62
N ASP A 347 -5.89 -5.70 -29.04
CA ASP A 347 -6.75 -6.01 -27.88
C ASP A 347 -6.34 -5.18 -26.67
N MET A 348 -5.02 -5.06 -26.43
CA MET A 348 -4.48 -4.23 -25.35
C MET A 348 -4.83 -2.75 -25.56
N ILE A 349 -4.63 -2.21 -26.76
CA ILE A 349 -5.01 -0.83 -27.10
C ILE A 349 -6.51 -0.60 -26.87
N ALA A 350 -7.36 -1.56 -27.24
CA ALA A 350 -8.80 -1.47 -27.00
C ALA A 350 -9.14 -1.42 -25.50
N GLY A 351 -8.49 -2.27 -24.68
CA GLY A 351 -8.65 -2.24 -23.22
C GLY A 351 -8.20 -0.92 -22.59
N TYR A 352 -7.04 -0.40 -23.00
CA TYR A 352 -6.56 0.92 -22.58
C TYR A 352 -7.52 2.04 -22.97
N THR A 353 -8.04 2.01 -24.20
CA THR A 353 -9.02 2.98 -24.68
C THR A 353 -10.30 2.93 -23.84
N GLN A 354 -10.77 1.73 -23.49
CA GLN A 354 -11.94 1.57 -22.62
C GLN A 354 -11.72 2.15 -21.21
N LEU A 355 -10.54 1.97 -20.61
CA LEU A 355 -10.19 2.59 -19.33
C LEU A 355 -10.20 4.13 -19.42
N ILE A 356 -9.61 4.67 -20.49
CA ILE A 356 -9.59 6.12 -20.75
C ILE A 356 -11.02 6.66 -20.85
N ASP A 357 -11.87 6.02 -21.67
CA ASP A 357 -13.25 6.46 -21.88
C ASP A 357 -14.07 6.44 -20.58
N ARG A 358 -13.94 5.37 -19.78
CA ARG A 358 -14.64 5.26 -18.48
C ARG A 358 -14.19 6.32 -17.48
N ALA A 359 -12.88 6.54 -17.35
CA ALA A 359 -12.35 7.56 -16.46
C ALA A 359 -12.77 8.98 -16.89
N ARG A 360 -12.72 9.28 -18.18
CA ARG A 360 -13.17 10.57 -18.73
C ARG A 360 -14.68 10.76 -18.54
N ALA A 361 -15.48 9.72 -18.70
CA ALA A 361 -16.92 9.75 -18.42
C ALA A 361 -17.22 10.02 -16.94
N ALA A 362 -16.38 9.52 -16.03
CA ALA A 362 -16.39 9.88 -14.60
C ALA A 362 -15.77 11.26 -14.31
N GLY A 363 -15.34 11.99 -15.35
CA GLY A 363 -14.75 13.32 -15.25
C GLY A 363 -13.30 13.34 -14.78
N MET A 364 -12.63 12.20 -14.64
CA MET A 364 -11.23 12.09 -14.22
C MET A 364 -10.26 12.42 -15.35
N LYS A 365 -9.04 12.81 -14.97
CA LYS A 365 -7.89 12.91 -15.86
C LYS A 365 -7.12 11.59 -15.87
N VAL A 366 -6.65 11.16 -17.03
CA VAL A 366 -6.01 9.86 -17.23
C VAL A 366 -4.57 10.05 -17.63
N ILE A 367 -3.66 9.43 -16.89
CA ILE A 367 -2.24 9.36 -17.19
C ILE A 367 -1.91 7.89 -17.44
N LEU A 368 -1.22 7.61 -18.55
CA LEU A 368 -0.73 6.26 -18.84
C LEU A 368 0.74 6.14 -18.47
N GLY A 369 1.11 5.07 -17.78
CA GLY A 369 2.48 4.63 -17.61
C GLY A 369 2.83 3.61 -18.70
N THR A 370 3.97 3.76 -19.35
CA THR A 370 4.51 2.70 -20.22
C THR A 370 4.81 1.44 -19.39
N ILE A 371 4.69 0.27 -20.00
CA ILE A 371 4.99 -1.03 -19.39
C ILE A 371 6.52 -1.16 -19.21
N PRO A 372 7.04 -1.34 -17.98
CA PRO A 372 8.48 -1.40 -17.71
C PRO A 372 9.23 -2.53 -18.44
N PRO A 373 10.56 -2.48 -18.49
CA PRO A 373 11.39 -3.53 -19.07
C PRO A 373 11.28 -4.83 -18.26
N ALA A 374 11.36 -5.96 -18.95
CA ALA A 374 11.24 -7.30 -18.34
C ALA A 374 12.12 -8.37 -19.02
N GLU A 375 13.06 -7.96 -19.88
CA GLU A 375 13.94 -8.91 -20.57
C GLU A 375 14.70 -9.78 -19.54
N GLY A 376 14.81 -11.08 -19.83
CA GLY A 376 15.42 -12.05 -18.91
C GLY A 376 14.56 -12.45 -17.70
N ALA A 377 13.36 -11.89 -17.52
CA ALA A 377 12.36 -12.40 -16.56
C ALA A 377 11.67 -13.65 -17.14
N VAL A 378 12.43 -14.75 -17.21
CA VAL A 378 11.97 -16.04 -17.70
C VAL A 378 12.27 -17.11 -16.64
N THR A 379 11.26 -17.84 -16.19
CA THR A 379 11.43 -18.96 -15.25
C THR A 379 10.37 -20.02 -15.54
N ASP A 380 10.83 -21.21 -15.93
CA ASP A 380 9.96 -22.38 -16.04
C ASP A 380 9.70 -22.94 -14.65
N GLY A 381 8.47 -23.34 -14.38
CA GLY A 381 8.24 -24.27 -13.29
C GLY A 381 8.29 -23.65 -11.88
N LEU A 382 8.01 -22.35 -11.70
CA LEU A 382 8.12 -21.72 -10.37
C LEU A 382 7.07 -22.30 -9.41
N PRO A 383 7.46 -22.97 -8.31
CA PRO A 383 6.50 -23.57 -7.40
C PRO A 383 5.78 -22.47 -6.61
N LEU A 384 4.46 -22.40 -6.78
CA LEU A 384 3.64 -21.36 -6.13
C LEU A 384 3.28 -21.67 -4.68
N ILE A 385 3.21 -22.96 -4.31
CA ILE A 385 2.76 -23.42 -3.00
C ILE A 385 3.58 -24.65 -2.57
N GLY A 386 4.70 -24.43 -1.88
CA GLY A 386 5.56 -25.51 -1.40
C GLY A 386 6.01 -26.47 -2.51
N ASP A 387 6.05 -27.77 -2.23
CA ASP A 387 6.41 -28.81 -3.21
C ASP A 387 5.22 -29.30 -4.06
N LEU A 388 4.10 -28.56 -4.12
CA LEU A 388 2.96 -28.93 -4.95
C LEU A 388 3.28 -28.79 -6.45
N PRO A 389 2.77 -29.67 -7.33
CA PRO A 389 3.03 -29.63 -8.77
C PRO A 389 2.21 -28.56 -9.50
N ILE A 390 1.98 -27.41 -8.85
CA ILE A 390 1.37 -26.22 -9.46
C ILE A 390 2.50 -25.23 -9.67
N ASN A 391 2.98 -25.21 -10.90
CA ASN A 391 4.05 -24.34 -11.30
C ASN A 391 3.53 -23.18 -12.15
N LEU A 392 4.07 -21.99 -11.91
CA LEU A 392 3.88 -20.84 -12.77
C LEU A 392 5.08 -20.70 -13.70
N ASP A 393 4.81 -20.64 -14.99
CA ASP A 393 5.80 -20.23 -15.97
C ASP A 393 5.78 -18.69 -16.05
N VAL A 394 6.92 -18.08 -15.73
CA VAL A 394 7.16 -16.64 -15.79
C VAL A 394 7.74 -16.36 -17.18
N MET A 395 6.99 -15.72 -18.08
CA MET A 395 7.38 -15.56 -19.50
C MET A 395 7.44 -14.10 -19.97
N HIS A 396 7.53 -13.14 -19.03
CA HIS A 396 7.54 -11.70 -19.32
C HIS A 396 8.74 -11.28 -20.18
N GLY A 397 9.88 -11.95 -20.02
CA GLY A 397 11.12 -11.65 -20.73
C GLY A 397 11.32 -12.37 -22.06
N THR A 398 10.30 -13.02 -22.62
CA THR A 398 10.43 -13.69 -23.92
C THR A 398 10.44 -12.69 -25.09
N PRO A 399 11.07 -13.00 -26.24
CA PRO A 399 11.05 -12.12 -27.42
C PRO A 399 9.63 -11.78 -27.91
N ALA A 400 8.69 -12.71 -27.74
CA ALA A 400 7.29 -12.51 -28.08
C ALA A 400 6.62 -11.49 -27.15
N ALA A 401 6.79 -11.66 -25.82
CA ALA A 401 6.28 -10.72 -24.83
C ALA A 401 6.88 -9.32 -25.03
N ARG A 402 8.18 -9.23 -25.26
CA ARG A 402 8.87 -7.97 -25.59
C ARG A 402 8.28 -7.30 -26.82
N THR A 403 8.09 -8.04 -27.92
CA THR A 403 7.55 -7.48 -29.16
C THR A 403 6.17 -6.84 -28.92
N SER A 404 5.30 -7.54 -28.18
CA SER A 404 3.97 -7.03 -27.83
C SER A 404 4.04 -5.82 -26.89
N ARG A 405 4.90 -5.87 -25.86
CA ARG A 405 5.17 -4.76 -24.93
C ARG A 405 5.62 -3.52 -25.67
N ASP A 406 6.64 -3.64 -26.52
CA ASP A 406 7.22 -2.54 -27.30
C ASP A 406 6.17 -1.88 -28.20
N ALA A 407 5.33 -2.69 -28.85
CA ALA A 407 4.24 -2.20 -29.70
C ALA A 407 3.17 -1.42 -28.91
N VAL A 408 2.79 -1.91 -27.72
CA VAL A 408 1.86 -1.19 -26.84
C VAL A 408 2.50 0.09 -26.27
N ASN A 409 3.76 0.04 -25.83
CA ASN A 409 4.48 1.22 -25.34
C ASN A 409 4.64 2.28 -26.44
N ALA A 410 4.90 1.89 -27.68
CA ALA A 410 4.92 2.81 -28.82
C ALA A 410 3.57 3.53 -29.01
N TRP A 411 2.45 2.80 -28.84
CA TRP A 411 1.13 3.42 -28.85
C TRP A 411 0.91 4.35 -27.64
N ILE A 412 1.25 3.91 -26.42
CA ILE A 412 1.12 4.72 -25.19
C ILE A 412 1.82 6.08 -25.35
N ARG A 413 3.03 6.08 -25.92
CA ARG A 413 3.84 7.29 -26.15
C ARG A 413 3.27 8.23 -27.22
N SER A 414 2.57 7.71 -28.22
CA SER A 414 2.16 8.48 -29.41
C SER A 414 0.68 8.85 -29.45
N GLN A 415 -0.15 8.20 -28.65
CA GLN A 415 -1.58 8.49 -28.56
C GLN A 415 -1.87 9.87 -27.94
N THR A 416 -3.07 10.40 -28.19
CA THR A 416 -3.55 11.69 -27.65
C THR A 416 -4.91 11.58 -26.93
N LEU A 417 -5.30 10.37 -26.55
CA LEU A 417 -6.56 10.04 -25.85
C LEU A 417 -6.46 10.31 -24.34
N SER A 418 -5.31 10.04 -23.72
CA SER A 418 -5.03 10.34 -22.32
C SER A 418 -4.60 11.80 -22.14
N ASP A 419 -4.64 12.28 -20.89
CA ASP A 419 -4.22 13.63 -20.50
C ASP A 419 -2.69 13.73 -20.27
N GLY A 420 -1.98 12.59 -20.26
CA GLY A 420 -0.55 12.53 -20.03
C GLY A 420 0.04 11.13 -20.13
N VAL A 421 1.36 11.06 -20.19
CA VAL A 421 2.16 9.83 -20.23
C VAL A 421 3.34 9.95 -19.27
N VAL A 422 3.63 8.87 -18.54
CA VAL A 422 4.88 8.69 -17.79
C VAL A 422 5.64 7.53 -18.41
N ASP A 423 6.87 7.77 -18.86
CA ASP A 423 7.70 6.76 -19.51
C ASP A 423 8.51 5.97 -18.46
N PHE A 424 7.84 5.08 -17.73
CA PHE A 424 8.49 4.18 -16.78
C PHE A 424 9.45 3.19 -17.43
N ASP A 425 9.25 2.88 -18.71
CA ASP A 425 10.09 1.99 -19.49
C ASP A 425 11.47 2.62 -19.66
N ALA A 426 11.52 3.85 -20.21
CA ALA A 426 12.77 4.60 -20.34
C ALA A 426 13.40 4.98 -18.99
N CYS A 427 12.59 5.18 -17.94
CA CYS A 427 13.09 5.50 -16.61
C CYS A 427 13.88 4.36 -15.97
N LEU A 428 13.48 3.11 -16.23
CA LEU A 428 14.02 1.94 -15.55
C LEU A 428 14.99 1.13 -16.41
N GLU A 429 14.99 1.35 -17.72
CA GLU A 429 15.82 0.62 -18.68
C GLU A 429 17.33 0.81 -18.42
N ASP A 430 18.10 -0.27 -18.56
CA ASP A 430 19.56 -0.20 -18.56
C ASP A 430 20.03 0.49 -19.85
N PRO A 431 20.75 1.62 -19.78
CA PRO A 431 21.23 2.32 -20.97
C PRO A 431 22.26 1.50 -21.78
N ASN A 432 22.85 0.45 -21.20
CA ASN A 432 23.82 -0.42 -21.86
C ASN A 432 23.22 -1.76 -22.32
N ASP A 433 22.01 -2.13 -21.87
CA ASP A 433 21.34 -3.38 -22.24
C ASP A 433 19.81 -3.18 -22.42
N PRO A 434 19.38 -2.67 -23.60
CA PRO A 434 17.99 -2.31 -23.84
C PRO A 434 17.00 -3.48 -23.68
N GLY A 435 15.94 -3.23 -22.91
CA GLY A 435 14.93 -4.21 -22.51
C GLY A 435 15.13 -4.78 -21.10
N TYR A 436 16.31 -4.61 -20.49
CA TYR A 436 16.57 -4.97 -19.09
C TYR A 436 16.34 -3.81 -18.15
N LEU A 437 15.96 -4.11 -16.91
CA LEU A 437 16.05 -3.15 -15.81
C LEU A 437 17.52 -2.83 -15.53
N ALA A 438 17.84 -1.55 -15.36
CA ALA A 438 19.15 -1.14 -14.87
C ALA A 438 19.48 -1.85 -13.55
N ALA A 439 20.73 -2.29 -13.39
CA ALA A 439 21.14 -3.15 -12.27
C ALA A 439 20.77 -2.58 -10.88
N GLU A 440 20.85 -1.26 -10.70
CA GLU A 440 20.47 -0.58 -9.44
C GLU A 440 18.96 -0.58 -9.17
N TYR A 441 18.16 -0.65 -10.23
CA TYR A 441 16.70 -0.67 -10.18
C TYR A 441 16.12 -2.07 -10.15
N ASN A 442 16.92 -3.12 -10.32
CA ASN A 442 16.44 -4.50 -10.38
C ASN A 442 16.45 -5.15 -9.00
N SER A 443 15.31 -5.70 -8.57
CA SER A 443 15.21 -6.45 -7.29
C SER A 443 15.88 -7.84 -7.33
N GLY A 444 16.30 -8.28 -8.51
CA GLY A 444 17.03 -9.52 -8.77
C GLY A 444 16.26 -10.54 -9.62
N ASP A 445 15.04 -10.25 -10.04
CA ASP A 445 14.21 -11.13 -10.88
C ASP A 445 13.99 -10.61 -12.32
N ASN A 446 14.63 -9.49 -12.67
CA ASN A 446 14.50 -8.79 -13.96
C ASN A 446 13.08 -8.29 -14.27
N LEU A 447 12.19 -8.23 -13.28
CA LEU A 447 10.79 -7.81 -13.45
C LEU A 447 10.39 -6.71 -12.48
N HIS A 448 10.69 -6.90 -11.20
CA HIS A 448 10.26 -6.01 -10.15
C HIS A 448 11.35 -5.00 -9.79
N PRO A 449 10.99 -3.71 -9.63
CA PRO A 449 11.91 -2.71 -9.16
C PRO A 449 12.44 -2.98 -7.74
N SER A 450 13.71 -2.66 -7.51
CA SER A 450 14.29 -2.50 -6.18
C SER A 450 13.70 -1.25 -5.48
N PRO A 451 13.96 -1.03 -4.18
CA PRO A 451 13.60 0.23 -3.53
C PRO A 451 14.13 1.48 -4.26
N ALA A 452 15.34 1.41 -4.82
CA ALA A 452 15.90 2.50 -5.63
C ALA A 452 15.14 2.67 -6.95
N GLY A 453 14.75 1.57 -7.59
CA GLY A 453 13.90 1.58 -8.79
C GLY A 453 12.53 2.21 -8.53
N TYR A 454 11.89 1.89 -7.40
CA TYR A 454 10.63 2.52 -7.02
C TYR A 454 10.74 4.02 -6.72
N ALA A 455 11.85 4.46 -6.12
CA ALA A 455 12.14 5.88 -5.97
C ALA A 455 12.35 6.56 -7.34
N ALA A 456 13.04 5.90 -8.27
CA ALA A 456 13.24 6.39 -9.64
C ALA A 456 11.92 6.51 -10.42
N MET A 457 11.05 5.49 -10.36
CA MET A 457 9.70 5.55 -10.93
C MET A 457 8.95 6.77 -10.41
N ALA A 458 8.93 6.98 -9.10
CA ALA A 458 8.27 8.14 -8.53
C ALA A 458 8.89 9.44 -9.02
N ALA A 459 10.22 9.52 -9.19
CA ALA A 459 10.91 10.69 -9.72
C ALA A 459 10.58 10.97 -11.20
N CYS A 460 10.31 9.94 -12.00
CA CYS A 460 9.92 10.05 -13.41
C CYS A 460 8.57 10.75 -13.62
N VAL A 461 7.66 10.66 -12.64
CA VAL A 461 6.37 11.33 -12.72
C VAL A 461 6.57 12.84 -12.68
N ASP A 462 6.30 13.53 -13.79
CA ASP A 462 6.19 14.99 -13.78
C ASP A 462 4.93 15.41 -13.01
N LEU A 463 5.10 16.17 -11.93
CA LEU A 463 3.98 16.60 -11.09
C LEU A 463 3.08 17.63 -11.78
N ASP A 464 3.55 18.26 -12.87
CA ASP A 464 2.74 19.19 -13.65
C ASP A 464 1.58 18.49 -14.36
N LEU A 465 1.65 17.17 -14.55
CA LEU A 465 0.53 16.33 -15.02
C LEU A 465 -0.71 16.44 -14.10
N PHE A 466 -0.51 16.77 -12.83
CA PHE A 466 -1.57 16.89 -11.83
C PHE A 466 -1.93 18.34 -11.48
N ARG A 467 -1.26 19.32 -12.10
CA ARG A 467 -1.67 20.72 -11.96
C ARG A 467 -2.87 20.94 -12.88
N ALA A 468 -3.94 21.50 -12.34
CA ALA A 468 -5.07 21.88 -13.16
C ALA A 468 -4.59 22.93 -14.17
N SER A 469 -4.66 22.63 -15.47
CA SER A 469 -4.89 23.69 -16.45
C SER A 469 -6.27 24.25 -16.14
N ASP A 470 -6.30 25.47 -15.60
CA ASP A 470 -7.49 26.31 -15.49
C ASP A 470 -8.03 26.58 -16.89
N SER A 471 -8.72 25.60 -17.46
CA SER A 471 -9.53 25.79 -18.65
C SER A 471 -10.55 24.67 -18.72
N ARG A 472 -11.70 24.88 -18.09
CA ARG A 472 -12.96 24.46 -18.70
C ARG A 472 -13.74 25.72 -19.08
N PRO A 473 -14.19 25.86 -20.34
CA PRO A 473 -15.10 26.92 -20.74
C PRO A 473 -16.45 26.82 -20.03
#